data_AF-C7YID7-F1
#
_entry.id   AF-C7YID7-F1
#
_cell.length_a   1.000
_cell.length_b   1.000
_cell.length_c   1.000
_cell.angle_alpha   90.00
_cell.angle_beta   90.00
_cell.angle_gamma   90.00
#
_symmetry.space_group_name_H-M   'P 1'
#
loop_
_entity.id
_entity.type
_entity.pdbx_description
1 polymer ?
#
loop_
_entity_poly.entity_id
_entity_poly.type
_entity_poly.pdbx_seq_one_letter_code
_entity_poly.pdbx_strand_id
1 'polypeptide(L)'
;MASLFRTLSLSARSLSASNALGAFATRATWSMGALPSLFASPSAMPVSRALGGGLMQQTRGMKVHSSVKKRCEHCKVVRRKAGKRHNGYLYIICKANPRHKQRQS
;
A
#
# COMPACT_ATOMS: atom_id res chain seq x y z
N MET A 1 51.47 -5.59 36.81
CA MET A 1 51.36 -4.21 37.33
C MET A 1 50.28 -3.47 36.54
N ALA A 2 49.32 -2.89 37.26
CA ALA A 2 48.31 -1.90 36.87
C ALA A 2 47.27 -2.26 35.79
N SER A 3 46.19 -2.87 36.25
CA SER A 3 44.82 -2.74 35.74
C SER A 3 44.33 -1.29 35.81
N LEU A 4 43.80 -0.73 34.71
CA LEU A 4 43.07 0.54 34.70
C LEU A 4 41.59 0.29 34.36
N PHE A 5 40.80 0.06 35.40
CA PHE A 5 39.35 0.08 35.36
C PHE A 5 38.88 1.53 35.19
N ARG A 6 38.15 1.84 34.11
CA ARG A 6 37.50 3.14 33.92
C ARG A 6 36.03 3.03 34.32
N THR A 7 35.69 3.74 35.38
CA THR A 7 34.39 3.80 36.04
C THR A 7 33.32 4.52 35.21
N LEU A 8 32.08 4.08 35.40
CA LEU A 8 30.84 4.54 34.78
C LEU A 8 30.44 5.96 35.21
N SER A 9 29.70 6.67 34.34
CA SER A 9 28.75 7.71 34.78
C SER A 9 27.46 7.60 33.97
N LEU A 10 26.39 7.13 34.63
CA LEU A 10 25.01 7.13 34.15
C LEU A 10 24.40 8.51 34.37
N SER A 11 23.92 9.15 33.30
CA SER A 11 23.00 10.30 33.42
C SER A 11 21.61 9.85 33.01
N ALA A 12 20.75 9.65 34.01
CA ALA A 12 19.32 9.44 33.83
C ALA A 12 18.67 10.74 33.30
N ARG A 13 17.92 10.65 32.20
CA ARG A 13 16.96 11.68 31.81
C ARG A 13 15.56 11.09 31.79
N SER A 14 14.74 11.74 32.58
CA SER A 14 13.36 11.50 32.96
C SER A 14 12.41 11.15 31.82
N LEU A 15 11.58 10.12 32.05
CA LEU A 15 10.31 9.93 31.35
C LEU A 15 9.32 11.00 31.82
N SER A 16 8.64 11.66 30.88
CA SER A 16 7.38 12.34 31.14
C SER A 16 6.36 11.84 30.13
N ALA A 17 5.32 11.19 30.65
CA ALA A 17 4.16 10.71 29.92
C ALA A 17 3.10 11.81 29.89
N SER A 18 2.46 12.00 28.76
CA SER A 18 1.17 12.71 28.69
C SER A 18 0.33 12.05 27.61
N ASN A 19 -0.52 11.13 28.06
CA ASN A 19 -1.58 10.51 27.29
C ASN A 19 -2.61 11.58 26.94
N ALA A 20 -2.75 11.92 25.66
CA ALA A 20 -3.90 12.66 25.17
C ALA A 20 -5.01 11.66 24.80
N LEU A 21 -5.95 11.51 25.73
CA LEU A 21 -7.24 10.86 25.53
C LEU A 21 -8.04 11.69 24.49
N GLY A 22 -8.02 11.27 23.23
CA GLY A 22 -8.87 11.81 22.17
C GLY A 22 -10.07 10.89 21.97
N ALA A 23 -11.24 11.39 22.36
CA ALA A 23 -12.50 10.69 22.56
C ALA A 23 -12.98 9.82 21.38
N PHE A 24 -13.40 8.60 21.71
CA PHE A 24 -14.33 7.80 20.92
C PHE A 24 -15.67 8.53 20.89
N ALA A 25 -15.89 9.36 19.87
CA ALA A 25 -17.18 9.95 19.61
C ALA A 25 -18.13 8.86 19.08
N THR A 26 -19.18 8.70 19.87
CA THR A 26 -20.25 7.74 19.81
C THR A 26 -21.16 7.83 18.58
N ARG A 27 -21.92 6.75 18.41
CA ARG A 27 -23.29 6.65 17.86
C ARG A 27 -23.41 6.44 16.36
N ALA A 28 -23.66 5.16 16.08
CA ALA A 28 -24.57 4.69 15.06
C ALA A 28 -25.85 5.55 14.96
N THR A 29 -26.24 5.84 13.73
CA THR A 29 -27.63 6.05 13.34
C THR A 29 -27.85 5.28 12.04
N TRP A 30 -28.35 4.06 12.19
CA TRP A 30 -29.08 3.39 11.13
C TRP A 30 -30.43 4.07 11.03
N SER A 31 -30.56 5.05 10.13
CA SER A 31 -31.86 5.60 9.75
C SER A 31 -32.31 4.90 8.47
N MET A 32 -33.14 3.89 8.68
CA MET A 32 -34.13 3.43 7.72
C MET A 32 -34.94 4.64 7.21
N GLY A 33 -35.04 4.78 5.89
CA GLY A 33 -35.79 5.85 5.26
C GLY A 33 -35.97 5.54 3.78
N ALA A 34 -37.04 4.79 3.50
CA ALA A 34 -37.49 4.44 2.16
C ALA A 34 -37.82 5.68 1.32
N LEU A 35 -37.59 5.59 0.01
CA LEU A 35 -38.55 5.94 -1.05
C LEU A 35 -37.94 5.61 -2.43
N PRO A 36 -38.49 4.64 -3.19
CA PRO A 36 -38.09 4.42 -4.58
C PRO A 36 -38.80 5.45 -5.45
N SER A 37 -38.07 6.47 -5.92
CA SER A 37 -38.54 7.33 -7.00
C SER A 37 -38.46 6.55 -8.30
N LEU A 38 -39.60 5.95 -8.67
CA LEU A 38 -39.91 5.53 -10.03
C LEU A 38 -39.91 6.78 -10.92
N PHE A 39 -39.57 6.58 -12.21
CA PHE A 39 -39.67 7.54 -13.32
C PHE A 39 -38.60 8.63 -13.44
N ALA A 40 -37.58 8.31 -14.23
CA ALA A 40 -37.18 9.18 -15.35
C ALA A 40 -36.59 8.30 -16.46
N SER A 41 -37.34 8.13 -17.56
CA SER A 41 -36.87 7.49 -18.79
C SER A 41 -35.67 8.25 -19.36
N PRO A 42 -34.51 7.62 -19.58
CA PRO A 42 -33.53 8.17 -20.50
C PRO A 42 -33.93 7.77 -21.91
N SER A 43 -34.27 8.77 -22.72
CA SER A 43 -34.35 8.65 -24.17
C SER A 43 -33.05 8.06 -24.71
N ALA A 44 -33.19 6.96 -25.46
CA ALA A 44 -32.10 6.28 -26.12
C ALA A 44 -31.52 7.18 -27.23
N MET A 45 -30.41 7.85 -26.95
CA MET A 45 -29.53 8.38 -28.00
C MET A 45 -28.68 7.21 -28.53
N PRO A 46 -28.67 6.92 -29.84
CA PRO A 46 -27.69 6.02 -30.41
C PRO A 46 -26.33 6.74 -30.38
N VAL A 47 -25.52 6.43 -29.38
CA VAL A 47 -24.10 6.82 -29.39
C VAL A 47 -23.47 6.09 -30.56
N SER A 48 -23.26 6.84 -31.65
CA SER A 48 -22.43 6.44 -32.79
C SER A 48 -21.09 5.95 -32.25
N ARG A 49 -20.90 4.63 -32.25
CA ARG A 49 -19.64 3.97 -31.87
C ARG A 49 -18.59 4.37 -32.89
N ALA A 50 -17.93 5.49 -32.65
CA ALA A 50 -16.74 5.88 -33.39
C ALA A 50 -15.72 4.73 -33.28
N LEU A 51 -15.47 4.09 -34.43
CA LEU A 51 -14.37 3.15 -34.66
C LEU A 51 -13.05 3.94 -34.55
N GLY A 52 -12.63 4.21 -33.32
CA GLY A 52 -11.41 4.95 -33.01
C GLY A 52 -10.78 4.49 -31.70
N GLY A 53 -10.93 3.22 -31.36
CA GLY A 53 -10.30 2.61 -30.20
C GLY A 53 -8.86 2.21 -30.49
N GLY A 54 -7.97 3.20 -30.64
CA GLY A 54 -6.54 2.93 -30.59
C GLY A 54 -6.22 2.17 -29.30
N LEU A 55 -5.61 1.00 -29.44
CA LEU A 55 -5.20 0.13 -28.34
C LEU A 55 -4.10 0.82 -27.50
N MET A 56 -4.48 1.82 -26.71
CA MET A 56 -3.64 2.36 -25.63
C MET A 56 -3.58 1.27 -24.56
N GLN A 57 -2.61 0.37 -24.70
CA GLN A 57 -2.38 -0.69 -23.74
C GLN A 57 -2.05 -0.06 -22.40
N GLN A 58 -3.03 -0.10 -21.49
CA GLN A 58 -2.93 0.39 -20.13
C GLN A 58 -1.68 -0.21 -19.50
N THR A 59 -0.64 0.61 -19.29
CA THR A 59 0.59 0.15 -18.63
C THR A 59 0.26 -0.10 -17.17
N ARG A 60 -0.22 -1.31 -16.86
CA ARG A 60 -0.53 -1.73 -15.50
C ARG A 60 0.73 -1.60 -14.64
N GLY A 61 0.61 -0.85 -13.55
CA GLY A 61 1.67 -0.66 -12.55
C GLY A 61 2.01 -1.94 -11.76
N MET A 62 2.74 -1.77 -10.66
CA MET A 62 3.20 -2.86 -9.81
C MET A 62 2.10 -3.36 -8.85
N LYS A 63 1.90 -4.67 -8.75
CA LYS A 63 0.87 -5.27 -7.88
C LYS A 63 1.45 -5.72 -6.52
N VAL A 64 0.75 -5.44 -5.42
CA VAL A 64 1.16 -5.88 -4.08
C VAL A 64 0.51 -7.22 -3.75
N HIS A 65 1.30 -8.17 -3.24
CA HIS A 65 0.87 -9.49 -2.80
C HIS A 65 1.54 -9.86 -1.47
N SER A 66 0.91 -10.70 -0.65
CA SER A 66 1.50 -11.19 0.61
C SER A 66 2.69 -12.13 0.38
N SER A 67 2.63 -12.94 -0.68
CA SER A 67 3.73 -13.79 -1.14
C SER A 67 4.03 -13.51 -2.60
N VAL A 68 5.32 -13.52 -2.95
CA VAL A 68 5.78 -13.20 -4.30
C VAL A 68 6.54 -14.39 -4.88
N LYS A 69 6.16 -14.79 -6.10
CA LYS A 69 6.76 -15.92 -6.83
C LYS A 69 7.15 -15.49 -8.23
N LYS A 70 8.21 -16.11 -8.79
CA LYS A 70 8.59 -15.92 -10.19
C LYS A 70 7.55 -16.60 -11.09
N ARG A 71 7.12 -15.91 -12.15
CA ARG A 71 6.17 -16.45 -13.16
C ARG A 71 6.85 -16.80 -14.48
N CYS A 72 8.09 -16.37 -14.65
CA CYS A 72 8.84 -16.44 -15.89
C CYS A 72 10.33 -16.57 -15.60
N GLU A 73 11.10 -16.99 -16.58
CA GLU A 73 12.57 -17.10 -16.51
C GLU A 73 13.26 -15.72 -16.38
N HIS A 74 12.70 -14.68 -16.98
CA HIS A 74 13.23 -13.30 -16.88
C HIS A 74 12.86 -12.59 -15.57
N CYS A 75 12.10 -13.24 -14.70
CA CYS A 75 11.59 -12.65 -13.46
C CYS A 75 12.68 -12.75 -12.38
N LYS A 76 13.16 -11.60 -11.90
CA LYS A 76 14.21 -11.51 -10.86
C LYS A 76 13.62 -11.09 -9.52
N VAL A 77 14.09 -11.73 -8.46
CA VAL A 77 13.75 -11.38 -7.08
C VAL A 77 14.80 -10.40 -6.58
N VAL A 78 14.36 -9.23 -6.11
CA VAL A 78 15.25 -8.19 -5.59
C VAL A 78 14.69 -7.60 -4.30
N ARG A 79 15.55 -7.36 -3.30
CA ARG A 79 15.17 -6.58 -2.10
C ARG A 79 15.53 -5.12 -2.32
N ARG A 80 14.59 -4.22 -2.03
CA ARG A 80 14.79 -2.76 -2.15
C ARG A 80 14.23 -2.05 -0.93
N LYS A 81 14.64 -0.79 -0.73
CA LYS A 81 14.26 0.03 0.44
C LYS A 81 14.67 -0.64 1.77
N ALA A 82 15.86 -1.23 1.82
CA ALA A 82 16.44 -1.68 3.07
C ALA A 82 17.13 -0.51 3.76
N GLY A 83 17.12 -0.48 5.09
CA GLY A 83 17.78 0.55 5.89
C GLY A 83 18.28 -0.03 7.20
N LYS A 84 18.96 0.79 8.03
CA LYS A 84 19.53 0.32 9.31
C LYS A 84 18.50 -0.28 10.27
N ARG A 85 17.23 0.12 10.14
CA ARG A 85 16.13 -0.30 11.03
C ARG A 85 15.26 -1.42 10.44
N HIS A 86 15.36 -1.73 9.14
CA HIS A 86 14.45 -2.70 8.49
C HIS A 86 15.07 -3.37 7.25
N ASN A 87 14.67 -4.62 6.99
CA ASN A 87 15.19 -5.48 5.93
C ASN A 87 14.64 -5.18 4.51
N GLY A 88 13.78 -4.16 4.39
CA GLY A 88 13.16 -3.73 3.14
C GLY A 88 12.08 -4.67 2.59
N TYR A 89 11.59 -4.37 1.39
CA TYR A 89 10.56 -5.16 0.71
C TYR A 89 11.16 -6.01 -0.40
N LEU A 90 10.52 -7.16 -0.64
CA LEU A 90 10.88 -8.08 -1.70
C LEU A 90 10.05 -7.75 -2.96
N TYR A 91 10.72 -7.61 -4.09
CA TYR A 91 10.12 -7.24 -5.37
C TYR A 91 10.38 -8.32 -6.41
N ILE A 92 9.40 -8.54 -7.29
CA ILE A 92 9.60 -9.22 -8.57
C ILE A 92 9.72 -8.15 -9.64
N ILE A 93 10.85 -8.14 -10.33
CA ILE A 93 11.07 -7.31 -11.53
C ILE A 93 11.12 -8.22 -12.76
N CYS A 94 10.53 -7.77 -13.86
CA CYS A 94 10.61 -8.45 -15.14
C CYS A 94 10.76 -7.39 -16.24
N LYS A 95 11.71 -7.62 -17.15
CA LYS A 95 11.94 -6.76 -18.32
C LYS A 95 11.01 -7.16 -19.48
N ALA A 96 10.79 -8.45 -19.67
CA ALA A 96 10.00 -8.99 -20.79
C ALA A 96 8.50 -8.70 -20.67
N ASN A 97 7.92 -8.76 -19.46
CA ASN A 97 6.50 -8.52 -19.28
C ASN A 97 6.21 -7.67 -18.02
N PRO A 98 5.61 -6.47 -18.16
CA PRO A 98 5.31 -5.59 -17.03
C PRO A 98 4.23 -6.16 -16.09
N ARG A 99 3.40 -7.12 -16.53
CA ARG A 99 2.36 -7.75 -15.69
C ARG A 99 2.93 -8.60 -14.56
N HIS A 100 4.20 -8.97 -14.62
CA HIS A 100 4.87 -9.75 -13.58
C HIS A 100 5.43 -8.90 -12.44
N LYS A 101 5.42 -7.56 -12.59
CA LYS A 101 5.93 -6.64 -11.57
C LYS A 101 5.10 -6.73 -10.29
N GLN A 102 5.72 -7.18 -9.20
CA GLN A 102 5.05 -7.38 -7.91
C GLN A 102 5.91 -6.90 -6.73
N ARG A 103 5.26 -6.57 -5.61
CA ARG A 103 5.88 -6.21 -4.32
C ARG A 103 5.27 -7.06 -3.20
N GLN A 104 6.09 -7.51 -2.26
CA GLN A 104 5.65 -8.11 -1.00
C GLN A 104 5.08 -7.02 -0.09
N SER A 105 3.85 -7.21 0.41
CA SER A 105 3.28 -6.37 1.47
C SER A 105 4.10 -6.47 2.75
#